data_AF-A0AAV6A1R3-F1
#
_entry.id   AF-A0AAV6A1R3-F1
#
_cell.length_a   1.000
_cell.length_b   1.000
_cell.length_c   1.000
_cell.angle_alpha   90.00
_cell.angle_beta   90.00
_cell.angle_gamma   90.00
#
_symmetry.space_group_name_H-M   'P 1'
#
loop_
_entity.id
_entity.type
_entity.pdbx_description
1 polymer ?
#
loop_
_entity_poly.entity_id
_entity_poly.type
_entity_poly.pdbx_seq_one_letter_code
_entity_poly.pdbx_strand_id
1 'polypeptide(L)' 'MSKVLKCGDLMPGCNFVAEGKDVAEVMAKGAEHAKTAHGMTSIPPDLAAKVQAAIKDK' A
#
# COMPACT_ATOMS: atom_id res chain seq x y z
N MET A 1 -1.80 -16.70 -5.53
CA MET A 1 -1.10 -15.69 -6.34
C MET A 1 -0.59 -14.65 -5.37
N SER A 2 0.67 -14.25 -5.52
CA SER A 2 1.25 -13.16 -4.74
C SER A 2 0.47 -11.86 -5.00
N LYS A 3 0.48 -10.95 -4.04
CA LYS A 3 -0.16 -9.63 -4.15
C LYS A 3 0.92 -8.56 -4.25
N VAL A 4 0.63 -7.51 -5.02
CA VAL A 4 1.51 -6.36 -5.21
C VAL A 4 0.72 -5.05 -5.13
N LEU A 5 1.25 -4.11 -4.38
CA LEU A 5 0.82 -2.71 -4.32
C LEU A 5 1.95 -1.85 -4.88
N LYS A 6 1.64 -1.00 -5.86
CA LYS A 6 2.55 0.04 -6.30
C LYS A 6 2.00 1.37 -5.79
N CYS A 7 2.68 2.01 -4.85
CA CYS A 7 2.24 3.29 -4.32
C CYS A 7 2.19 4.37 -5.40
N GLY A 8 2.99 4.26 -6.46
CA GLY A 8 2.93 5.15 -7.62
C GLY A 8 1.59 5.16 -8.35
N ASP A 9 0.80 4.07 -8.28
CA ASP A 9 -0.56 4.03 -8.82
C ASP A 9 -1.55 4.89 -8.00
N LEU A 10 -1.21 5.20 -6.75
CA LEU A 10 -2.04 5.98 -5.82
C LEU A 10 -1.52 7.40 -5.60
N MET A 11 -0.20 7.54 -5.51
CA MET A 11 0.50 8.79 -5.23
C MET A 11 1.59 9.00 -6.29
N PRO A 12 1.34 9.88 -7.26
CA PRO A 12 2.33 10.24 -8.27
C PRO A 12 3.64 10.71 -7.61
N GLY A 13 4.76 10.13 -8.02
CA GLY A 13 6.08 10.42 -7.45
C GLY A 13 6.54 9.48 -6.33
N CYS A 14 5.68 8.56 -5.86
CA CYS A 14 6.11 7.50 -4.95
C CYS A 14 6.51 6.23 -5.71
N ASN A 15 7.77 5.80 -5.58
CA ASN A 15 8.30 4.59 -6.22
C ASN A 15 8.22 3.33 -5.33
N PHE A 16 7.53 3.41 -4.19
CA PHE A 16 7.41 2.27 -3.29
C PHE A 16 6.54 1.17 -3.89
N VAL A 17 7.00 -0.08 -3.73
CA VAL A 17 6.28 -1.28 -4.13
C VAL A 17 6.26 -2.23 -2.95
N ALA A 18 5.07 -2.61 -2.50
CA ALA A 18 4.88 -3.64 -1.49
C ALA A 18 4.42 -4.94 -2.14
N GLU A 19 5.12 -6.01 -1.83
CA GLU A 19 4.80 -7.36 -2.30
C GLU A 19 4.58 -8.28 -1.11
N GLY A 20 3.61 -9.18 -1.25
CA GLY A 20 3.29 -10.14 -0.20
C GLY A 20 2.51 -11.33 -0.70
N LYS A 21 2.30 -12.29 0.18
CA LYS A 21 1.59 -13.55 -0.13
C LYS A 21 0.08 -13.32 -0.28
N ASP A 22 -0.43 -12.31 0.40
CA ASP A 22 -1.83 -11.97 0.51
C ASP A 22 -1.99 -10.45 0.72
N VAL A 23 -3.25 -10.00 0.70
CA VAL A 23 -3.61 -8.58 0.80
C VAL A 23 -3.18 -8.01 2.16
N ALA A 24 -3.26 -8.78 3.24
CA ALA A 24 -2.92 -8.30 4.58
C ALA A 24 -1.42 -8.04 4.70
N GLU A 25 -0.58 -8.92 4.15
CA GLU A 25 0.88 -8.75 4.14
C GLU A 25 1.29 -7.50 3.35
N VAL A 26 0.64 -7.24 2.21
CA VAL A 26 0.87 -6.03 1.41
C VAL A 26 0.38 -4.76 2.11
N MET A 27 -0.81 -4.81 2.74
CA MET A 27 -1.38 -3.70 3.51
C MET A 27 -0.49 -3.32 4.70
N ALA A 28 0.04 -4.31 5.42
CA ALA A 28 0.95 -4.06 6.55
C ALA A 28 2.21 -3.30 6.09
N LYS A 29 2.83 -3.74 4.98
CA LYS A 29 3.97 -3.05 4.37
C LYS A 29 3.63 -1.64 3.88
N GLY A 30 2.46 -1.47 3.25
CA GLY A 30 1.95 -0.17 2.83
C GLY A 30 1.73 0.79 4.00
N ALA A 31 1.22 0.29 5.12
CA ALA A 31 0.99 1.08 6.33
C ALA A 31 2.30 1.54 6.99
N GLU A 32 3.29 0.64 7.07
CA GLU A 32 4.63 0.98 7.57
C GLU A 32 5.30 2.04 6.68
N HIS A 33 5.18 1.90 5.36
CA HIS A 33 5.67 2.89 4.41
C HIS A 33 4.97 4.25 4.58
N ALA A 34 3.65 4.28 4.68
CA ALA A 34 2.90 5.52 4.90
C ALA A 34 3.35 6.24 6.19
N LYS A 35 3.60 5.48 7.26
CA LYS A 35 4.10 6.03 8.53
C LYS A 35 5.51 6.60 8.40
N THR A 36 6.42 5.89 7.75
CA THR A 36 7.85 6.24 7.69
C THR A 36 8.18 7.26 6.62
N ALA A 37 7.63 7.13 5.41
CA ALA A 37 7.91 8.00 4.27
C ALA A 37 7.00 9.24 4.23
N HIS A 38 5.76 9.11 4.70
CA HIS A 38 4.76 10.20 4.64
C HIS A 38 4.36 10.75 6.02
N GLY A 39 4.94 10.23 7.11
CA GLY A 39 4.57 10.66 8.47
C GLY A 39 3.13 10.35 8.84
N MET A 40 2.43 9.49 8.08
CA MET A 40 1.04 9.15 8.33
C MET A 40 0.93 8.16 9.48
N THR A 41 0.75 8.68 10.69
CA THR A 41 0.48 7.87 11.89
C THR A 41 -0.87 7.15 11.83
N SER A 42 -1.81 7.64 11.01
CA SER A 42 -3.10 7.01 10.80
C SER A 42 -3.50 7.08 9.34
N ILE A 43 -3.97 5.95 8.79
CA ILE A 43 -4.51 5.88 7.44
C ILE A 43 -6.04 5.97 7.56
N PRO A 44 -6.69 7.00 7.01
CA PRO A 44 -8.14 7.09 7.03
C PRO A 44 -8.77 5.92 6.25
N PRO A 45 -9.96 5.45 6.63
CA PRO A 45 -10.59 4.26 6.04
C PRO A 45 -10.83 4.38 4.53
N ASP A 46 -11.08 5.59 4.02
CA ASP A 46 -11.17 5.85 2.58
C ASP A 46 -9.84 5.55 1.87
N LEU A 47 -8.72 6.04 2.42
CA LEU A 47 -7.40 5.77 1.86
C LEU A 47 -7.04 4.28 1.97
N ALA A 48 -7.39 3.62 3.07
CA ALA A 48 -7.20 2.18 3.22
C ALA A 48 -7.97 1.39 2.15
N ALA A 49 -9.22 1.77 1.86
CA ALA A 49 -10.01 1.15 0.79
C ALA A 49 -9.37 1.37 -0.59
N LYS A 50 -8.87 2.58 -0.88
CA LYS A 50 -8.16 2.90 -2.12
C LYS A 50 -6.85 2.11 -2.24
N VAL A 51 -6.09 2.00 -1.15
CA VAL A 51 -4.88 1.18 -1.09
C VAL A 51 -5.22 -0.28 -1.37
N GLN A 52 -6.26 -0.81 -0.72
CA GLN A 52 -6.71 -2.18 -0.95
C GLN A 52 -7.12 -2.43 -2.40
N ALA A 53 -7.86 -1.50 -3.00
CA ALA A 53 -8.30 -1.61 -4.39
C ALA A 53 -7.14 -1.51 -5.41
N ALA A 54 -6.03 -0.87 -5.03
CA ALA A 54 -4.82 -0.80 -5.85
C ALA A 54 -3.94 -2.06 -5.73
N ILE A 55 -4.19 -2.93 -4.75
CA ILE A 55 -3.50 -4.21 -4.63
C ILE A 55 -3.96 -5.14 -5.75
N LYS A 56 -3.00 -5.58 -6.56
CA LYS A 56 -3.24 -6.47 -7.70
C LYS A 56 -2.57 -7.81 -7.45
N ASP A 57 -3.06 -8.84 -8.12
CA ASP A 57 -2.36 -10.11 -8.20
C ASP A 57 -1.07 -9.94 -9.04
N LYS A 58 -0.02 -10.60 -8.58
CA LYS A 58 1.28 -10.71 -9.24
C LYS A 58 1.42 -12.09 -9.87
#